data_AF-A0A6I8UII1-F1
#
_entry.id   AF-A0A6I8UII1-F1
#
_cell.length_a   1.000
_cell.length_b   1.000
_cell.length_c   1.000
_cell.angle_alpha   90.00
_cell.angle_beta   90.00
_cell.angle_gamma   90.00
#
_symmetry.space_group_name_H-M   'P 1'
#
loop_
_entity.id
_entity.type
_entity.pdbx_description
1 polymer ?
#
loop_
_entity_poly.entity_id
_entity_poly.type
_entity_poly.pdbx_seq_one_letter_code
_entity_poly.pdbx_strand_id
1 'polypeptide(L)'
;MNKITRAFISVLRQGNSTRTSATLLGRQLSYKSDLSLDKIYPNARLQLYTPPPPPPSSANKFSGYIPMDKLEITYSRSSGPGGQHVNTVNTKVDVRFKLAEAHWIPEETRQKLLKVLANKITKEGYYSIKSDVSRSQQLNLADALEKLRTVIRAQEVEVAATSEETLERVRRRQERAARERLQLKRSRAQVKADRQGPGGVDF
;
A
#
# COMPACT_ATOMS: atom_id res chain seq x y z
N MET A 1 -6.32 -47.90 -56.30
CA MET A 1 -7.07 -46.62 -56.20
C MET A 1 -8.41 -46.98 -55.56
N ASN A 2 -8.85 -46.56 -54.38
CA ASN A 2 -8.62 -45.36 -53.56
C ASN A 2 -8.71 -45.74 -52.07
N LYS A 3 -7.75 -45.29 -51.25
CA LYS A 3 -7.83 -45.41 -49.79
C LYS A 3 -8.61 -44.19 -49.24
N ILE A 4 -9.90 -44.34 -48.97
CA ILE A 4 -10.71 -43.32 -48.31
C ILE A 4 -10.51 -43.46 -46.79
N THR A 5 -9.62 -42.64 -46.23
CA THR A 5 -9.36 -42.59 -44.79
C THR A 5 -10.54 -41.92 -44.07
N ARG A 6 -11.25 -42.67 -43.21
CA ARG A 6 -12.24 -42.13 -42.27
C ARG A 6 -11.53 -41.24 -41.25
N ALA A 7 -11.72 -39.92 -41.32
CA ALA A 7 -11.26 -39.00 -40.29
C ALA A 7 -12.18 -39.10 -39.07
N PHE A 8 -11.66 -39.62 -37.96
CA PHE A 8 -12.36 -39.64 -36.67
C PHE A 8 -12.31 -38.26 -36.04
N ILE A 9 -13.46 -37.60 -35.90
CA ILE A 9 -13.61 -36.38 -35.09
C ILE A 9 -13.68 -36.83 -33.63
N SER A 10 -12.56 -36.84 -32.90
CA SER A 10 -12.58 -37.01 -31.44
C SER A 10 -12.76 -35.65 -30.77
N VAL A 11 -13.92 -35.39 -30.20
CA VAL A 11 -14.15 -34.22 -29.32
C VAL A 11 -13.57 -34.55 -27.95
N LEU A 12 -12.32 -34.18 -27.71
CA LEU A 12 -11.68 -34.33 -26.41
C LEU A 12 -12.05 -33.15 -25.51
N ARG A 13 -12.88 -33.41 -24.50
CA ARG A 13 -13.23 -32.46 -23.44
C ARG A 13 -12.07 -32.37 -22.44
N GLN A 14 -11.10 -31.49 -22.70
CA GLN A 14 -10.15 -31.06 -21.68
C GLN A 14 -10.69 -29.80 -20.97
N GLY A 15 -10.45 -29.71 -19.66
CA GLY A 15 -11.16 -28.87 -18.68
C GLY A 15 -11.47 -27.41 -19.06
N ASN A 16 -12.62 -26.95 -18.54
CA ASN A 16 -13.14 -25.56 -18.41
C ASN A 16 -13.00 -24.56 -19.57
N SER A 17 -12.58 -24.98 -20.76
CA SER A 17 -12.70 -24.15 -21.97
C SER A 17 -13.47 -24.94 -23.02
N THR A 18 -14.69 -24.50 -23.33
CA THR A 18 -15.48 -24.98 -24.48
C THR A 18 -14.80 -24.54 -25.77
N ARG A 19 -13.66 -25.16 -26.11
CA ARG A 19 -13.06 -25.04 -27.43
C ARG A 19 -13.54 -26.21 -28.27
N THR A 20 -14.36 -25.92 -29.27
CA THR A 20 -14.62 -26.81 -30.40
C THR A 20 -13.36 -26.91 -31.26
N SER A 21 -12.35 -27.62 -30.77
CA SER A 21 -11.15 -27.93 -31.55
C SER A 21 -11.30 -29.31 -32.17
N ALA A 22 -11.38 -29.39 -33.49
CA ALA A 22 -11.22 -30.65 -34.21
C ALA A 22 -9.72 -30.92 -34.39
N THR A 23 -9.25 -32.14 -34.16
CA THR A 23 -7.86 -32.52 -34.43
C THR A 23 -7.83 -33.49 -35.59
N LEU A 24 -7.03 -33.21 -36.62
CA LEU A 24 -6.83 -34.08 -37.77
C LEU A 24 -5.33 -34.17 -38.03
N LEU A 25 -4.77 -35.40 -38.01
CA LEU A 25 -3.32 -35.64 -38.15
C LEU A 25 -2.45 -34.84 -37.17
N GLY A 26 -2.85 -34.75 -35.90
CA GLY A 26 -2.09 -34.06 -34.85
C GLY A 26 -2.10 -32.52 -34.92
N ARG A 27 -2.81 -31.93 -35.89
CA ARG A 27 -3.00 -30.46 -35.96
C ARG A 27 -4.31 -30.06 -35.31
N GLN A 28 -4.26 -29.13 -34.35
CA GLN A 28 -5.46 -28.50 -33.83
C GLN A 28 -6.06 -27.58 -34.89
N LEU A 29 -7.23 -27.95 -35.40
CA LEU A 29 -8.05 -27.11 -36.27
C LEU A 29 -8.94 -26.24 -35.37
N SER A 30 -8.42 -25.06 -35.03
CA SER A 30 -9.19 -23.98 -34.43
C SER A 30 -9.43 -22.88 -35.45
N TYR A 31 -10.64 -22.36 -35.55
CA TYR A 31 -10.95 -21.21 -36.41
C TYR A 31 -10.10 -20.00 -36.02
N LYS A 32 -9.48 -19.33 -37.00
CA LYS A 32 -8.74 -18.07 -36.83
C LYS A 32 -9.28 -17.02 -37.79
N SER A 33 -9.93 -15.99 -37.25
CA SER A 33 -10.42 -14.85 -38.02
C SER A 33 -9.28 -13.92 -38.47
N ASP A 34 -9.59 -12.93 -39.30
CA ASP A 34 -8.64 -11.86 -39.68
C ASP A 34 -8.29 -10.95 -38.50
N LEU A 35 -9.18 -10.83 -37.52
CA LEU A 35 -8.94 -10.13 -36.25
C LEU A 35 -8.40 -11.06 -35.15
N SER A 36 -7.78 -12.19 -35.51
CA SER A 36 -7.14 -13.06 -34.52
C SER A 36 -5.91 -12.39 -33.91
N LEU A 37 -5.66 -12.67 -32.63
CA LEU A 37 -4.51 -12.09 -31.91
C LEU A 37 -3.17 -12.39 -32.61
N ASP A 38 -3.04 -13.55 -33.26
CA ASP A 38 -1.84 -13.91 -34.03
C ASP A 38 -1.61 -12.97 -35.22
N LYS A 39 -2.67 -12.44 -35.83
CA LYS A 39 -2.60 -11.54 -37.00
C LYS A 39 -2.46 -10.08 -36.58
N ILE A 40 -3.20 -9.65 -35.57
CA ILE A 40 -3.11 -8.27 -35.04
C ILE A 40 -1.76 -8.03 -34.35
N TYR A 41 -1.22 -9.05 -33.67
CA TYR A 41 0.05 -8.98 -32.94
C TYR A 41 1.02 -10.09 -33.37
N PRO A 42 1.59 -10.01 -34.59
CA PRO A 42 2.40 -11.09 -35.17
C PRO A 42 3.69 -11.38 -34.39
N ASN A 43 4.21 -10.40 -33.66
CA ASN A 43 5.43 -10.53 -32.85
C ASN A 43 5.14 -10.90 -31.39
N ALA A 44 3.87 -10.98 -30.97
CA ALA A 44 3.53 -11.28 -29.59
C ALA A 44 3.57 -12.80 -29.34
N ARG A 45 4.22 -13.20 -28.25
CA ARG A 45 4.20 -14.59 -27.79
C ARG A 45 2.84 -14.85 -27.14
N LEU A 46 1.90 -15.46 -27.86
CA LEU A 46 0.55 -15.77 -27.40
C LEU A 46 0.46 -16.96 -26.42
N GLN A 47 1.61 -17.46 -25.96
CA GLN A 47 1.65 -18.46 -24.91
C GLN A 47 1.31 -17.78 -23.58
N LEU A 48 0.38 -18.39 -22.83
CA LEU A 48 0.10 -17.96 -21.46
C LEU A 48 1.37 -18.13 -20.63
N TYR A 49 1.97 -17.02 -20.22
CA TYR A 49 3.17 -16.96 -19.41
C TYR A 49 2.83 -16.26 -18.09
N THR A 50 3.02 -16.96 -16.97
CA THR A 50 2.94 -16.33 -15.65
C THR A 50 4.33 -15.79 -15.32
N PRO A 51 4.52 -14.46 -15.25
CA PRO A 51 5.82 -13.91 -14.89
C PRO A 51 6.20 -14.38 -13.47
N PRO A 52 7.46 -14.79 -13.25
CA PRO A 52 7.94 -15.09 -11.91
C PRO A 52 7.84 -13.84 -11.03
N PRO A 53 7.70 -14.00 -9.71
CA PRO A 53 7.75 -12.87 -8.80
C PRO A 53 9.07 -12.11 -8.99
N PRO A 54 9.06 -10.79 -8.81
CA PRO A 54 10.28 -9.99 -8.94
C PRO A 54 11.35 -10.49 -7.96
N PRO A 55 12.64 -10.38 -8.33
CA PRO A 55 13.73 -10.80 -7.47
C PRO A 55 13.70 -10.06 -6.12
N PRO A 56 14.27 -10.65 -5.06
CA PRO A 56 14.40 -9.98 -3.77
C PRO A 56 15.10 -8.62 -3.93
N SER A 57 14.82 -7.70 -3.01
CA SER A 57 15.43 -6.36 -3.01
C SER A 57 16.95 -6.46 -3.14
N SER A 58 17.53 -5.72 -4.09
CA SER A 58 18.99 -5.59 -4.14
C SER A 58 19.48 -4.86 -2.88
N ALA A 59 20.74 -5.04 -2.51
CA ALA A 59 21.29 -4.59 -1.23
C ALA A 59 20.93 -3.15 -0.84
N ASN A 60 20.77 -2.26 -1.83
CA ASN A 60 20.53 -0.84 -1.62
C ASN A 60 19.15 -0.36 -2.10
N LYS A 61 18.35 -1.22 -2.77
CA LYS A 61 17.10 -0.76 -3.41
C LYS A 61 15.91 -1.66 -3.12
N PHE A 62 14.81 -1.06 -2.68
CA PHE A 62 13.56 -1.77 -2.47
C PHE A 62 12.87 -2.08 -3.81
N SER A 63 12.58 -3.36 -4.08
CA SER A 63 11.98 -3.79 -5.35
C SER A 63 10.50 -3.40 -5.50
N GLY A 64 9.84 -2.94 -4.44
CA GLY A 64 8.39 -2.64 -4.42
C GLY A 64 7.50 -3.85 -4.16
N TYR A 65 8.08 -5.05 -4.17
CA TYR A 65 7.38 -6.30 -3.87
C TYR A 65 7.23 -6.49 -2.36
N ILE A 66 6.02 -6.83 -1.95
CA ILE A 66 5.69 -7.08 -0.55
C ILE A 66 5.04 -8.47 -0.51
N PRO A 67 5.66 -9.46 0.14
CA PRO A 67 5.10 -10.80 0.25
C PRO A 67 3.93 -10.80 1.23
N MET A 68 2.72 -11.10 0.75
CA MET A 68 1.51 -11.14 1.59
C MET A 68 1.60 -12.19 2.71
N ASP A 69 2.33 -13.29 2.48
CA ASP A 69 2.50 -14.38 3.46
C ASP A 69 3.30 -13.96 4.71
N LYS A 70 4.01 -12.83 4.63
CA LYS A 70 4.79 -12.27 5.75
C LYS A 70 4.04 -11.12 6.46
N LEU A 71 2.82 -10.83 6.04
CA LEU A 71 1.98 -9.80 6.63
C LEU A 71 0.83 -10.43 7.40
N GLU A 72 0.60 -9.93 8.60
CA GLU A 72 -0.61 -10.22 9.37
C GLU A 72 -1.67 -9.17 8.99
N ILE A 73 -2.69 -9.60 8.24
CA ILE A 73 -3.76 -8.73 7.79
C ILE A 73 -5.01 -9.02 8.64
N THR A 74 -5.47 -8.01 9.35
CA THR A 74 -6.69 -8.09 10.18
C THR A 74 -7.73 -7.10 9.70
N TYR A 75 -9.00 -7.52 9.74
CA TYR A 75 -10.13 -6.69 9.33
C TYR A 75 -10.96 -6.31 10.55
N SER A 76 -11.33 -5.04 10.66
CA SER A 76 -12.17 -4.53 11.74
C SER A 76 -13.26 -3.62 11.20
N ARG A 77 -14.17 -3.19 12.07
CA ARG A 77 -15.15 -2.15 11.72
C ARG A 77 -14.45 -0.80 11.57
N SER A 78 -14.97 0.04 10.67
CA SER A 78 -14.51 1.42 10.53
C SER A 78 -15.07 2.28 11.67
N SER A 79 -14.38 3.38 12.01
CA SER A 79 -14.76 4.26 13.14
C SER A 79 -15.64 5.44 12.71
N GLY A 80 -16.25 5.37 11.52
CA GLY A 80 -16.98 6.50 10.92
C GLY A 80 -18.33 6.80 11.59
N PRO A 81 -18.94 7.97 11.29
CA PRO A 81 -20.24 8.34 11.83
C PRO A 81 -21.28 7.26 11.52
N GLY A 82 -21.98 6.82 12.58
CA GLY A 82 -22.80 5.61 12.60
C GLY A 82 -23.78 5.52 11.42
N GLY A 83 -23.63 4.46 10.65
CA GLY A 83 -24.51 4.10 9.55
C GLY A 83 -24.61 2.58 9.43
N GLN A 84 -25.61 2.10 8.70
CA GLN A 84 -25.89 0.65 8.58
C GLN A 84 -24.65 -0.13 8.13
N HIS A 85 -23.85 0.43 7.21
CA HIS A 85 -22.63 -0.20 6.69
C HIS A 85 -21.47 -0.23 7.70
N VAL A 86 -21.31 0.79 8.54
CA VAL A 86 -20.23 0.91 9.53
C VAL A 86 -20.37 -0.15 10.64
N ASN A 87 -21.61 -0.44 11.03
CA ASN A 87 -21.89 -1.38 12.12
C ASN A 87 -21.89 -2.84 11.68
N THR A 88 -22.08 -3.12 10.38
CA THR A 88 -22.28 -4.50 9.87
C THR A 88 -21.09 -5.05 9.11
N VAL A 89 -20.30 -4.19 8.44
CA VAL A 89 -19.22 -4.64 7.55
C VAL A 89 -17.85 -4.28 8.12
N ASN A 90 -16.97 -5.28 8.22
CA ASN A 90 -15.59 -5.09 8.65
C ASN A 90 -14.73 -4.54 7.51
N THR A 91 -14.83 -3.25 7.20
CA THR A 91 -14.13 -2.66 6.05
C THR A 91 -12.71 -2.19 6.36
N LYS A 92 -12.42 -1.87 7.62
CA LYS A 92 -11.12 -1.33 8.04
C LYS A 92 -10.07 -2.42 7.99
N VAL A 93 -8.90 -2.09 7.45
CA VAL A 93 -7.76 -3.02 7.33
C VAL A 93 -6.64 -2.55 8.24
N ASP A 94 -6.08 -3.47 9.02
CA ASP A 94 -4.87 -3.28 9.82
C ASP A 94 -3.84 -4.33 9.38
N VAL A 95 -2.77 -3.85 8.74
CA VAL A 95 -1.64 -4.64 8.25
C VAL A 95 -0.50 -4.52 9.24
N ARG A 96 -0.03 -5.66 9.76
CA ARG A 96 1.04 -5.74 10.74
C ARG A 96 2.15 -6.68 10.29
N PHE A 97 3.37 -6.36 10.65
CA PHE A 97 4.51 -7.26 10.45
C PHE A 97 5.64 -6.89 11.40
N LYS A 98 6.53 -7.84 11.67
CA LYS A 98 7.75 -7.58 12.43
C LYS A 98 8.80 -6.93 11.54
N LEU A 99 9.21 -5.71 11.89
CA LEU A 99 10.13 -4.95 11.05
C LEU A 99 11.54 -5.56 11.02
N ALA A 100 11.99 -6.16 12.12
CA ALA A 100 13.32 -6.78 12.22
C ALA A 100 13.50 -8.03 11.35
N GLU A 101 12.44 -8.85 11.22
CA GLU A 101 12.43 -10.11 10.46
C GLU A 101 12.13 -9.91 8.96
N ALA A 102 11.94 -8.66 8.51
CA ALA A 102 11.52 -8.34 7.14
C ALA A 102 12.69 -8.38 6.14
N HIS A 103 13.07 -9.59 5.70
CA HIS A 103 14.16 -9.81 4.73
C HIS A 103 13.91 -9.26 3.31
N TRP A 104 12.66 -8.94 2.98
CA TRP A 104 12.27 -8.34 1.70
C TRP A 104 12.50 -6.82 1.65
N ILE A 105 12.92 -6.22 2.78
CA ILE A 105 13.38 -4.83 2.88
C ILE A 105 14.92 -4.84 2.99
N PRO A 106 15.63 -3.99 2.23
CA PRO A 106 17.08 -3.80 2.37
C PRO A 106 17.50 -3.52 3.82
N GLU A 107 18.65 -4.07 4.24
CA GLU A 107 19.12 -3.97 5.62
C GLU A 107 19.32 -2.52 6.07
N GLU A 108 19.93 -1.68 5.24
CA GLU A 108 20.14 -0.26 5.55
C GLU A 108 18.82 0.49 5.77
N THR A 109 17.84 0.26 4.88
CA THR A 109 16.50 0.86 5.00
C THR A 109 15.78 0.34 6.24
N ARG A 110 15.92 -0.95 6.56
CA ARG A 110 15.33 -1.55 7.76
C ARG A 110 15.86 -0.91 9.04
N GLN A 111 17.16 -0.69 9.13
CA GLN A 111 17.79 -0.02 10.28
C GLN A 111 17.35 1.45 10.40
N LYS A 112 17.26 2.17 9.28
CA LYS A 112 16.72 3.54 9.25
C LYS A 112 15.25 3.56 9.72
N LEU A 113 14.43 2.64 9.21
CA LEU A 113 13.02 2.51 9.61
C LEU A 113 12.86 2.22 11.10
N LEU A 114 13.69 1.34 11.68
CA LEU A 114 13.66 1.05 13.12
C LEU A 114 13.89 2.31 13.97
N LYS A 115 14.81 3.18 13.55
CA LYS A 115 15.10 4.45 14.24
C LYS A 115 13.96 5.46 14.08
N VAL A 116 13.48 5.66 12.85
CA VAL A 116 12.45 6.68 12.54
C VAL A 116 11.08 6.29 13.07
N LEU A 117 10.74 5.00 13.00
CA LEU A 117 9.45 4.47 13.44
C LEU A 117 9.48 3.94 14.87
N ALA A 118 10.53 4.19 15.65
CA ALA A 118 10.64 3.71 17.03
C ALA A 118 9.38 4.03 17.87
N ASN A 119 8.80 5.22 17.68
CA ASN A 119 7.58 5.64 18.39
C ASN A 119 6.29 4.96 17.90
N LYS A 120 6.30 4.33 16.73
CA LYS A 120 5.15 3.67 16.09
C LYS A 120 5.25 2.14 16.15
N ILE A 121 6.34 1.60 16.66
CA ILE A 121 6.59 0.16 16.77
C ILE A 121 6.15 -0.30 18.17
N THR A 122 5.51 -1.47 18.22
CA THR A 122 5.11 -2.11 19.48
C THR A 122 6.34 -2.67 20.20
N LYS A 123 6.27 -2.92 21.52
CA LYS A 123 7.37 -3.53 22.29
C LYS A 123 7.89 -4.84 21.70
N GLU A 124 7.01 -5.61 21.07
CA GLU A 124 7.30 -6.87 20.39
C GLU A 124 7.92 -6.70 18.99
N GLY A 125 8.15 -5.47 18.53
CA GLY A 125 8.76 -5.18 17.22
C GLY A 125 7.79 -5.11 16.04
N TYR A 126 6.48 -5.13 16.30
CA TYR A 126 5.45 -5.01 15.26
C TYR A 126 5.22 -3.57 14.83
N TYR A 127 5.23 -3.35 13.52
CA TYR A 127 4.78 -2.12 12.89
C TYR A 127 3.40 -2.33 12.28
N SER A 128 2.44 -1.45 12.59
CA SER A 128 1.05 -1.54 12.13
C SER A 128 0.67 -0.37 11.23
N ILE A 129 0.04 -0.64 10.09
CA ILE A 129 -0.53 0.35 9.19
C ILE A 129 -2.03 0.09 9.04
N LYS A 130 -2.83 1.14 9.22
CA LYS A 130 -4.28 1.07 9.16
C LYS A 130 -4.83 1.88 7.99
N SER A 131 -5.88 1.38 7.36
CA SER A 131 -6.67 2.11 6.37
C SER A 131 -8.16 1.82 6.50
N ASP A 132 -8.96 2.89 6.47
CA ASP A 132 -10.43 2.89 6.52
C ASP A 132 -11.04 3.98 5.61
N VAL A 133 -10.39 4.28 4.47
CA VAL A 133 -10.80 5.35 3.55
C VAL A 133 -12.06 4.98 2.76
N SER A 134 -12.16 3.73 2.31
CA SER A 134 -13.22 3.24 1.42
C SER A 134 -14.17 2.28 2.14
N ARG A 135 -15.33 2.05 1.51
CA ARG A 135 -16.29 1.02 1.92
C ARG A 135 -15.88 -0.40 1.51
N SER A 136 -14.89 -0.56 0.62
CA SER A 136 -14.41 -1.87 0.17
C SER A 136 -13.14 -2.29 0.90
N GLN A 137 -13.12 -3.52 1.42
CA GLN A 137 -11.95 -4.13 2.08
C GLN A 137 -10.74 -4.19 1.15
N GLN A 138 -10.94 -4.58 -0.12
CA GLN A 138 -9.86 -4.73 -1.09
C GLN A 138 -9.19 -3.39 -1.40
N LEU A 139 -9.96 -2.31 -1.49
CA LEU A 139 -9.43 -0.96 -1.71
C LEU A 139 -8.66 -0.46 -0.50
N ASN A 140 -9.16 -0.73 0.71
CA ASN A 140 -8.45 -0.37 1.94
C ASN A 140 -7.15 -1.18 2.11
N LEU A 141 -7.12 -2.45 1.71
CA LEU A 141 -5.91 -3.25 1.70
C LEU A 141 -4.89 -2.69 0.71
N ALA A 142 -5.31 -2.34 -0.51
CA ALA A 142 -4.45 -1.73 -1.50
C ALA A 142 -3.84 -0.40 -1.01
N ASP A 143 -4.65 0.46 -0.38
CA ASP A 143 -4.19 1.72 0.22
C ASP A 143 -3.22 1.49 1.40
N ALA A 144 -3.48 0.50 2.26
CA ALA A 144 -2.56 0.14 3.34
C ALA A 144 -1.19 -0.33 2.81
N LEU A 145 -1.18 -1.15 1.75
CA LEU A 145 0.04 -1.59 1.08
C LEU A 145 0.76 -0.44 0.37
N GLU A 146 0.03 0.50 -0.22
CA GLU A 146 0.61 1.68 -0.84
C GLU A 146 1.25 2.60 0.21
N LYS A 147 0.58 2.84 1.34
CA LYS A 147 1.16 3.56 2.49
C LYS A 147 2.45 2.89 2.98
N LEU A 148 2.47 1.56 3.08
CA LEU A 148 3.68 0.80 3.41
C LEU A 148 4.80 1.09 2.41
N ARG A 149 4.52 0.99 1.10
CA ARG A 149 5.51 1.27 0.04
C ARG A 149 6.05 2.69 0.14
N THR A 150 5.19 3.67 0.37
CA THR A 150 5.57 5.08 0.49
C THR A 150 6.46 5.32 1.70
N VAL A 151 6.15 4.70 2.85
CA VAL A 151 7.00 4.80 4.05
C VAL A 151 8.38 4.21 3.80
N ILE A 152 8.46 3.04 3.14
CA ILE A 152 9.74 2.39 2.84
C ILE A 152 10.56 3.25 1.86
N ARG A 153 9.95 3.69 0.75
CA ARG A 153 10.61 4.53 -0.26
C ARG A 153 11.08 5.87 0.28
N ALA A 154 10.34 6.46 1.22
CA ALA A 154 10.74 7.71 1.86
C ALA A 154 12.03 7.58 2.69
N GLN A 155 12.35 6.38 3.20
CA GLN A 155 13.60 6.13 3.94
C GLN A 155 14.75 5.64 3.07
N GLU A 156 14.44 5.21 1.84
CA GLU A 156 15.42 4.83 0.83
C GLU A 156 16.11 6.06 0.23
N VAL A 157 15.36 7.15 0.05
CA VAL A 157 15.92 8.43 -0.40
C VAL A 157 16.85 8.97 0.70
N GLU A 158 18.13 9.12 0.37
CA GLU A 158 19.06 9.87 1.22
C GLU A 158 18.55 11.30 1.32
N VAL A 159 18.09 11.69 2.50
CA VAL A 159 17.73 13.07 2.77
C VAL A 159 19.03 13.86 2.69
N ALA A 160 19.17 14.64 1.63
CA ALA A 160 20.26 15.60 1.50
C ALA A 160 20.32 16.44 2.78
N ALA A 161 21.54 16.67 3.29
CA ALA A 161 21.73 17.45 4.51
C ALA A 161 20.96 18.78 4.39
N THR A 162 20.07 19.03 5.35
CA THR A 162 19.28 20.25 5.40
C THR A 162 20.23 21.44 5.38
N SER A 163 20.10 22.32 4.38
CA SER A 163 20.99 23.48 4.26
C SER A 163 20.89 24.36 5.51
N GLU A 164 22.02 24.99 5.88
CA GLU A 164 22.11 25.84 7.07
C GLU A 164 21.04 26.94 7.09
N GLU A 165 20.77 27.56 5.93
CA GLU A 165 19.70 28.55 5.78
C GLU A 165 18.31 27.99 6.15
N THR A 166 18.06 26.73 5.85
CA THR A 166 16.77 26.08 6.14
C THR A 166 16.64 25.86 7.64
N LEU A 167 17.72 25.51 8.33
CA LEU A 167 17.76 25.36 9.79
C LEU A 167 17.52 26.70 10.49
N GLU A 168 18.16 27.77 10.02
CA GLU A 168 17.95 29.12 10.57
C GLU A 168 16.52 29.61 10.38
N ARG A 169 15.92 29.37 9.20
CA ARG A 169 14.50 29.70 8.94
C ARG A 169 13.57 28.97 9.89
N VAL A 170 13.82 27.69 10.16
CA VAL A 170 13.03 26.90 11.11
C VAL A 170 13.16 27.46 12.52
N ARG A 171 14.39 27.76 12.97
CA ARG A 171 14.65 28.39 14.27
C ARG A 171 13.90 29.70 14.43
N ARG A 172 14.01 30.61 13.45
CA ARG A 172 13.33 31.91 13.47
C ARG A 172 11.80 31.75 13.52
N ARG A 173 11.25 30.76 12.81
CA ARG A 173 9.82 30.46 12.84
C ARG A 173 9.38 29.94 14.22
N GLN A 174 10.16 29.09 14.87
CA GLN A 174 9.88 28.60 16.22
C GLN A 174 9.92 29.73 17.26
N GLU A 175 10.94 30.59 17.21
CA GLU A 175 11.06 31.74 18.10
C GLU A 175 9.88 32.71 17.94
N ARG A 176 9.46 32.97 16.69
CA ARG A 176 8.29 33.79 16.41
C ARG A 176 7.00 33.18 16.97
N ALA A 177 6.77 31.89 16.73
CA ALA A 177 5.60 31.18 17.25
C ALA A 177 5.55 31.17 18.79
N ALA A 178 6.71 31.03 19.44
CA ALA A 178 6.81 31.11 20.90
C ALA A 178 6.47 32.51 21.43
N ARG A 179 6.96 33.56 20.76
CA ARG A 179 6.66 34.97 21.11
C ARG A 179 5.18 35.29 20.95
N GLU A 180 4.57 34.89 19.82
CA GLU A 180 3.14 35.07 19.55
C GLU A 180 2.28 34.32 20.60
N ARG A 181 2.66 33.08 20.95
CA ARG A 181 1.98 32.31 22.00
C ARG A 181 2.03 33.02 23.36
N LEU A 182 3.16 33.62 23.74
CA LEU A 182 3.29 34.36 24.99
C LEU A 182 2.45 35.64 24.99
N GLN A 183 2.42 36.38 23.88
CA GLN A 183 1.57 37.56 23.74
C GLN A 183 0.08 37.21 23.86
N LEU A 184 -0.37 36.14 23.18
CA LEU A 184 -1.73 35.64 23.30
C LEU A 184 -2.10 35.19 24.72
N LYS A 185 -1.15 34.60 25.47
CA LYS A 185 -1.36 34.26 26.88
C LYS A 185 -1.52 35.51 27.74
N ARG A 186 -0.68 36.53 27.54
CA ARG A 186 -0.74 37.81 28.27
C ARG A 186 -2.05 38.55 28.00
N SER A 187 -2.46 38.68 26.74
CA SER A 187 -3.72 39.33 26.40
C SER A 187 -4.93 38.60 26.99
N ARG A 188 -4.93 37.25 26.95
CA ARG A 188 -5.97 36.45 27.61
C ARG A 188 -5.99 36.61 29.13
N ALA A 189 -4.83 36.74 29.78
CA ALA A 189 -4.75 36.98 31.22
C ALA A 189 -5.31 38.36 31.58
N GLN A 190 -4.96 39.39 30.81
CA GLN A 190 -5.48 40.75 30.99
C GLN A 190 -7.01 40.78 30.86
N VAL A 191 -7.55 40.20 29.77
CA VAL A 191 -9.00 40.09 29.55
C VAL A 191 -9.70 39.33 30.69
N LYS A 192 -9.03 38.37 31.35
CA LYS A 192 -9.59 37.69 32.54
C LYS A 192 -9.56 38.57 33.78
N ALA A 193 -8.47 39.30 34.01
CA ALA A 193 -8.34 40.24 35.13
C ALA A 193 -9.39 41.36 35.02
N ASP A 194 -9.57 41.93 33.84
CA ASP A 194 -10.55 43.00 33.59
C ASP A 194 -12.01 42.52 33.78
N ARG A 195 -12.26 41.20 33.69
CA ARG A 195 -13.58 40.59 33.95
C ARG A 195 -13.82 40.30 35.43
N GLN A 196 -12.77 40.24 36.26
CA GLN A 196 -12.95 40.09 37.69
C GLN A 196 -13.28 41.47 38.26
N GLY A 197 -14.50 41.65 38.78
CA GLY A 197 -14.85 42.85 39.54
C GLY A 197 -13.90 43.02 40.74
N PRO A 198 -13.78 44.24 41.29
CA PRO A 198 -12.88 44.50 42.41
C PRO A 198 -13.14 43.50 43.53
N GLY A 199 -12.10 42.75 43.92
CA GLY A 199 -12.20 41.78 45.00
C GLY A 199 -12.76 42.48 46.23
N GLY A 200 -13.84 41.93 46.79
CA GLY A 200 -14.47 42.45 48.01
C GLY A 200 -13.39 42.69 49.06
N VAL A 201 -13.27 43.95 49.47
CA VAL A 201 -12.35 44.36 50.53
C VAL A 201 -13.05 43.98 51.83
N ASP A 202 -12.68 42.86 52.43
CA ASP A 202 -13.11 42.50 53.78
C ASP A 202 -12.36 43.42 54.76
N PHE A 203 -13.07 44.43 55.29
CA PHE A 203 -12.62 45.35 56.35
C PHE A 203 -12.85 44.75 57.74
#